data_AF-A0A960NUY2-F1
#
_entry.id   AF-A0A960NUY2-F1
#
_cell.length_a   1.000
_cell.length_b   1.000
_cell.length_c   1.000
_cell.angle_alpha   90.00
_cell.angle_beta   90.00
_cell.angle_gamma   90.00
#
_symmetry.space_group_name_H-M   'P 1'
#
loop_
_entity.id
_entity.type
_entity.pdbx_description
1 polymer ?
#
loop_
_entity_poly.entity_id
_entity_poly.type
_entity_poly.pdbx_seq_one_letter_code
_entity_poly.pdbx_strand_id
1 'polypeptide(L)'
;MTPEELQAIIDDATFDYTMGDVDQAIAKLNAAAESAPGAFAVWHALAEIHFSRRALDDALHAAEQAHALKSDDLFINTTLSRIWMERGDKATAEKYGAQAKILSWKDQLKNPQEQADGIN
;
A
#
# COMPACT_ATOMS: atom_id res chain seq x y z
N MET A 1 -10.58 16.71 4.23
CA MET A 1 -11.28 15.60 3.54
C MET A 1 -11.65 14.58 4.60
N THR A 2 -12.86 14.04 4.54
CA THR A 2 -13.29 12.95 5.44
C THR A 2 -12.73 11.61 4.96
N PRO A 3 -12.71 10.58 5.81
CA PRO A 3 -12.32 9.23 5.39
C PRO A 3 -13.14 8.70 4.20
N GLU A 4 -14.44 8.99 4.17
CA GLU A 4 -15.34 8.55 3.09
C GLU A 4 -15.03 9.26 1.76
N GLU A 5 -14.74 10.57 1.81
CA GLU A 5 -14.31 11.33 0.63
C GLU A 5 -12.98 10.79 0.08
N LEU A 6 -12.03 10.48 0.96
CA LEU A 6 -10.75 9.91 0.57
C LEU A 6 -10.92 8.51 -0.05
N GLN A 7 -11.78 7.68 0.53
CA GLN A 7 -12.06 6.35 -0.03
C GLN A 7 -12.69 6.45 -1.42
N ALA A 8 -13.66 7.36 -1.62
CA ALA A 8 -14.28 7.57 -2.93
C ALA A 8 -13.25 7.99 -4.00
N ILE A 9 -12.27 8.83 -3.63
CA ILE A 9 -11.19 9.23 -4.54
C ILE A 9 -10.28 8.04 -4.87
N ILE A 10 -9.97 7.19 -3.89
CA ILE A 10 -9.15 5.99 -4.10
C ILE A 10 -9.86 5.02 -5.05
N ASP A 11 -11.17 4.80 -4.86
CA ASP A 11 -11.96 3.91 -5.70
C ASP A 11 -12.04 4.43 -7.14
N ASP A 12 -12.26 5.74 -7.31
CA ASP A 12 -12.30 6.41 -8.61
C ASP A 12 -10.94 6.40 -9.31
N ALA A 13 -9.84 6.66 -8.60
CA ALA A 13 -8.49 6.55 -9.14
C ALA A 13 -8.11 5.11 -9.50
N THR A 14 -8.55 4.13 -8.71
CA THR A 14 -8.35 2.70 -9.01
C THR A 14 -9.11 2.33 -10.28
N PHE A 15 -10.35 2.82 -10.44
CA PHE A 15 -11.13 2.63 -11.65
C PHE A 15 -10.41 3.22 -12.87
N ASP A 16 -10.02 4.48 -12.84
CA ASP A 16 -9.25 5.12 -13.92
C ASP A 16 -8.00 4.31 -14.29
N TYR A 17 -7.22 3.87 -13.29
CA TYR A 17 -6.03 3.06 -13.51
C TYR A 17 -6.37 1.75 -14.26
N THR A 18 -7.45 1.06 -13.86
CA THR A 18 -7.88 -0.17 -14.52
C THR A 18 -8.38 0.05 -15.95
N MET A 19 -8.90 1.25 -16.25
CA MET A 19 -9.33 1.66 -17.58
C MET A 19 -8.16 2.15 -18.46
N GLY A 20 -6.94 2.22 -17.91
CA GLY A 20 -5.75 2.71 -18.60
C GLY A 20 -5.56 4.23 -18.52
N ASP A 21 -6.43 4.93 -17.80
CA ASP A 21 -6.38 6.38 -17.53
C ASP A 21 -5.40 6.70 -16.39
N VAL A 22 -4.17 6.19 -16.54
CA VAL A 22 -3.20 6.13 -15.45
C VAL A 22 -2.77 7.51 -14.93
N ASP A 23 -2.62 8.49 -15.82
CA ASP A 23 -2.23 9.83 -15.41
C ASP A 23 -3.35 10.54 -14.63
N GLN A 24 -4.61 10.25 -14.95
CA GLN A 24 -5.77 10.75 -14.20
C GLN A 24 -5.83 10.15 -12.80
N ALA A 25 -5.63 8.84 -12.69
CA ALA A 25 -5.56 8.14 -11.41
C ALA A 25 -4.50 8.75 -10.47
N ILE A 26 -3.28 8.95 -10.97
CA ILE A 26 -2.17 9.52 -10.19
C ILE A 26 -2.44 10.97 -9.82
N ALA A 27 -2.99 11.77 -10.74
CA ALA A 27 -3.34 13.17 -10.44
C ALA A 27 -4.37 13.29 -9.31
N LYS A 28 -5.43 12.46 -9.33
CA LYS A 28 -6.44 12.40 -8.27
C LYS A 28 -5.84 12.05 -6.92
N LEU A 29 -4.99 11.02 -6.89
CA LEU A 29 -4.35 10.57 -5.65
C LEU A 29 -3.32 11.58 -5.12
N ASN A 30 -2.54 12.24 -5.98
CA ASN A 30 -1.62 13.29 -5.56
C ASN A 30 -2.36 14.49 -4.95
N ALA A 31 -3.45 14.94 -5.56
CA ALA A 31 -4.27 16.02 -5.00
C ALA A 31 -4.86 15.64 -3.63
N ALA A 32 -5.27 14.38 -3.45
CA ALA A 32 -5.73 13.87 -2.17
C ALA A 32 -4.59 13.79 -1.14
N ALA A 33 -3.39 13.37 -1.54
CA ALA A 33 -2.22 13.29 -0.68
C ALA A 33 -1.74 14.69 -0.22
N GLU A 34 -1.78 15.69 -1.10
CA GLU A 34 -1.49 17.09 -0.76
C GLU A 34 -2.53 17.66 0.21
N SER A 35 -3.82 17.35 -0.01
CA SER A 35 -4.92 17.86 0.82
C SER A 35 -5.06 17.13 2.15
N ALA A 36 -4.58 15.88 2.23
CA ALA A 36 -4.60 15.06 3.43
C ALA A 36 -3.30 14.24 3.57
N PRO A 37 -2.17 14.86 3.96
CA PRO A 37 -0.87 14.17 4.04
C PRO A 37 -0.84 13.01 5.04
N GLY A 38 -1.77 12.99 6.02
CA GLY A 38 -1.95 11.90 6.98
C GLY A 38 -2.79 10.72 6.47
N ALA A 39 -3.26 10.75 5.22
CA ALA A 39 -4.13 9.72 4.65
C ALA A 39 -3.34 8.51 4.18
N PHE A 40 -3.10 7.55 5.09
CA PHE A 40 -2.39 6.29 4.80
C PHE A 40 -2.90 5.60 3.52
N ALA A 41 -4.23 5.47 3.37
CA ALA A 41 -4.83 4.74 2.27
C ALA A 41 -4.50 5.36 0.89
N VAL A 42 -4.38 6.68 0.81
CA VAL A 42 -4.01 7.40 -0.42
C VAL A 42 -2.56 7.11 -0.79
N TRP A 43 -1.65 7.21 0.18
CA TRP A 43 -0.23 6.89 -0.05
C TRP A 43 -0.01 5.42 -0.42
N HIS A 44 -0.74 4.50 0.21
CA HIS A 44 -0.69 3.09 -0.13
C HIS A 44 -1.20 2.83 -1.56
N ALA A 45 -2.30 3.48 -1.97
CA ALA A 45 -2.82 3.39 -3.34
C ALA A 45 -1.82 3.93 -4.37
N LEU A 46 -1.18 5.07 -4.11
CA LEU A 46 -0.10 5.60 -4.95
C LEU A 46 1.05 4.60 -5.08
N ALA A 47 1.49 4.00 -3.97
CA ALA A 47 2.58 3.03 -3.97
C ALA A 47 2.26 1.83 -4.87
N GLU A 48 1.07 1.25 -4.76
CA GLU A 48 0.66 0.10 -5.58
C GLU A 48 0.53 0.46 -7.07
N ILE A 49 -0.03 1.62 -7.41
CA ILE A 49 -0.15 2.07 -8.81
C ILE A 49 1.24 2.39 -9.41
N HIS A 50 2.13 3.03 -8.68
CA HIS A 50 3.49 3.26 -9.19
C HIS A 50 4.25 1.93 -9.33
N PHE A 51 4.08 1.01 -8.37
CA PHE A 51 4.73 -0.29 -8.40
C PHE A 51 4.26 -1.14 -9.59
N SER A 52 2.95 -1.18 -9.86
CA SER A 52 2.38 -1.93 -11.00
C SER A 52 2.89 -1.42 -12.35
N ARG A 53 3.20 -0.12 -12.45
CA ARG A 53 3.82 0.50 -13.62
C ARG A 53 5.34 0.35 -13.68
N ARG A 54 5.96 -0.28 -12.68
CA ARG A 54 7.43 -0.35 -12.51
C ARG A 54 8.11 1.02 -12.35
N ALA A 55 7.38 2.04 -11.89
CA ALA A 55 7.94 3.31 -11.46
C ALA A 55 8.49 3.16 -10.03
N LEU A 56 9.61 2.45 -9.88
CA LEU A 56 10.08 1.95 -8.57
C LEU A 56 10.51 3.06 -7.59
N ASP A 57 10.98 4.21 -8.08
CA ASP A 57 11.36 5.34 -7.22
C ASP A 57 10.11 6.04 -6.66
N ASP A 58 9.11 6.30 -7.50
CA ASP A 58 7.83 6.89 -7.06
C ASP A 58 7.07 5.93 -6.13
N ALA A 59 7.09 4.63 -6.44
CA ALA A 59 6.49 3.60 -5.61
C ALA A 59 7.15 3.56 -4.22
N LEU A 60 8.49 3.63 -4.16
CA LEU A 60 9.21 3.66 -2.91
C LEU A 60 8.86 4.92 -2.11
N HIS A 61 8.87 6.09 -2.76
CA HIS A 61 8.55 7.35 -2.10
C HIS A 61 7.15 7.31 -1.45
N ALA A 62 6.13 6.91 -2.21
CA ALA A 62 4.76 6.79 -1.69
C ALA A 62 4.66 5.74 -0.58
N ALA A 63 5.36 4.61 -0.72
CA ALA A 63 5.36 3.56 0.28
C ALA A 63 6.04 4.01 1.58
N GLU A 64 7.11 4.81 1.50
CA GLU A 64 7.77 5.40 2.66
C GLU A 64 6.87 6.41 3.39
N GLN A 65 6.08 7.21 2.66
CA GLN A 65 5.07 8.09 3.27
C GLN A 65 4.02 7.27 4.02
N ALA A 66 3.46 6.21 3.39
CA ALA A 66 2.49 5.33 4.05
C ALA A 66 3.10 4.64 5.29
N HIS A 67 4.33 4.14 5.19
CA HIS A 67 5.01 3.46 6.30
C HIS A 67 5.35 4.42 7.44
N ALA A 68 5.65 5.69 7.15
CA ALA A 68 5.85 6.71 8.19
C ALA A 68 4.57 6.98 9.00
N LEU A 69 3.40 6.83 8.38
CA LEU A 69 2.10 6.97 9.05
C LEU A 69 1.71 5.73 9.85
N LYS A 70 1.97 4.53 9.31
CA LYS A 70 1.61 3.24 9.92
C LYS A 70 2.69 2.18 9.65
N SER A 71 3.76 2.21 10.42
CA SER A 71 4.88 1.26 10.26
C SER A 71 4.53 -0.18 10.63
N ASP A 72 3.46 -0.38 11.40
CA ASP A 72 2.95 -1.67 11.86
C ASP A 72 1.78 -2.19 11.02
N ASP A 73 1.59 -1.65 9.81
CA ASP A 73 0.61 -2.15 8.86
C ASP A 73 1.18 -3.31 8.01
N LEU A 74 0.41 -4.40 7.89
CA LEU A 74 0.82 -5.60 7.16
C LEU A 74 1.03 -5.34 5.66
N PHE A 75 0.12 -4.57 5.05
CA PHE A 75 0.09 -4.36 3.62
C PHE A 75 1.28 -3.51 3.19
N ILE A 76 1.56 -2.41 3.90
CA ILE A 76 2.68 -1.54 3.51
C ILE A 76 4.04 -2.21 3.66
N ASN A 77 4.24 -3.06 4.68
CA ASN A 77 5.46 -3.85 4.83
C ASN A 77 5.60 -4.87 3.68
N THR A 78 4.49 -5.42 3.18
CA THR A 78 4.48 -6.29 2.00
C THR A 78 4.83 -5.53 0.72
N THR A 79 4.26 -4.34 0.53
CA THR A 79 4.55 -3.45 -0.62
C THR A 79 6.02 -3.02 -0.63
N LEU A 80 6.57 -2.58 0.50
CA LEU A 80 7.99 -2.23 0.61
C LEU A 80 8.91 -3.42 0.30
N SER A 81 8.58 -4.63 0.79
CA SER A 81 9.34 -5.84 0.47
C SER A 81 9.37 -6.11 -1.04
N ARG A 82 8.23 -6.00 -1.72
CA ARG A 82 8.12 -6.16 -3.18
C ARG A 82 8.91 -5.11 -3.95
N ILE A 83 8.81 -3.84 -3.55
CA ILE A 83 9.56 -2.72 -4.16
C ILE A 83 11.06 -2.97 -4.06
N TRP A 84 11.57 -3.30 -2.86
CA TRP A 84 13.00 -3.53 -2.66
C TRP A 84 13.52 -4.77 -3.40
N MET A 85 12.68 -5.79 -3.54
CA MET A 85 13.01 -6.98 -4.33
C MET A 85 13.20 -6.62 -5.82
N GLU A 86 12.28 -5.85 -6.42
CA GLU A 86 12.39 -5.40 -7.80
C GLU A 86 13.56 -4.42 -8.01
N ARG A 87 13.94 -3.64 -6.99
CA ARG A 87 15.15 -2.79 -6.99
C ARG A 87 16.46 -3.59 -6.84
N GLY A 88 16.39 -4.88 -6.50
CA GLY A 88 17.55 -5.75 -6.33
C GLY A 88 18.19 -5.75 -4.93
N ASP A 89 17.65 -4.98 -3.97
CA ASP A 89 18.10 -5.00 -2.57
C ASP A 89 17.33 -6.06 -1.77
N LYS A 90 17.82 -7.29 -1.87
CA LYS A 90 17.21 -8.45 -1.20
C LYS A 90 17.26 -8.34 0.32
N ALA A 91 18.31 -7.75 0.89
CA ALA A 91 18.45 -7.64 2.34
C ALA A 91 17.36 -6.72 2.92
N THR A 92 17.12 -5.58 2.28
CA THR A 92 16.04 -4.68 2.67
C THR A 92 14.66 -5.29 2.38
N ALA A 93 14.50 -6.01 1.27
CA ALA A 93 13.26 -6.72 0.97
C ALA A 93 12.90 -7.77 2.04
N GLU A 94 13.88 -8.55 2.49
CA GLU A 94 13.70 -9.57 3.53
C GLU A 94 13.35 -8.97 4.89
N LYS A 95 13.95 -7.82 5.25
CA LYS A 95 13.62 -7.09 6.47
C LYS A 95 12.12 -6.75 6.53
N TYR A 96 11.60 -6.10 5.50
CA TYR A 96 10.18 -5.73 5.44
C TYR A 96 9.27 -6.96 5.32
N GLY A 97 9.69 -7.98 4.57
CA GLY A 97 8.94 -9.24 4.46
C GLY A 97 8.85 -9.99 5.80
N ALA A 98 9.90 -9.95 6.63
CA ALA A 98 9.88 -10.50 7.98
C ALA A 98 8.95 -9.72 8.91
N GLN A 99 8.94 -8.38 8.81
CA GLN A 99 7.99 -7.53 9.56
C GLN A 99 6.55 -7.86 9.19
N ALA A 100 6.23 -7.99 7.90
CA ALA A 100 4.91 -8.40 7.43
C ALA A 100 4.49 -9.76 8.02
N LYS A 101 5.37 -10.77 8.01
CA LYS A 101 5.08 -12.09 8.61
C LYS A 101 4.78 -12.01 10.10
N ILE A 102 5.56 -11.23 10.86
CA ILE A 102 5.33 -11.03 12.29
C ILE A 102 3.97 -10.36 12.54
N LEU A 103 3.60 -9.36 11.74
CA LEU A 103 2.31 -8.68 11.85
C LEU A 103 1.15 -9.62 11.53
N SER A 104 1.28 -10.43 10.47
CA SER A 104 0.28 -11.45 10.12
C SER A 104 0.05 -12.46 11.25
N TRP A 105 1.10 -12.97 11.87
CA TRP A 105 0.96 -13.88 13.02
C TRP A 105 0.32 -13.21 14.23
N LYS A 106 0.67 -11.95 14.52
CA LYS A 106 0.04 -11.20 15.60
C LYS A 106 -1.46 -11.02 15.39
N ASP A 107 -1.89 -10.81 14.16
CA ASP A 107 -3.29 -10.67 13.81
C ASP A 107 -4.06 -11.99 13.98
N GLN A 108 -3.49 -13.10 13.49
CA GLN A 108 -4.04 -14.45 13.68
C GLN A 108 -4.24 -14.83 15.15
N LEU A 109 -3.31 -14.43 16.02
CA LEU A 109 -3.44 -14.67 17.46
C LEU A 109 -4.57 -13.88 18.11
N LYS A 110 -4.91 -12.70 17.56
CA LYS A 110 -6.04 -11.89 18.03
C LYS A 110 -7.37 -12.39 17.49
N ASN A 111 -7.38 -12.95 16.28
CA ASN A 111 -8.58 -13.43 15.58
C ASN A 111 -8.47 -14.93 15.20
N PRO A 112 -8.49 -15.87 16.15
CA PRO A 112 -8.26 -17.30 15.86
C PRO A 112 -9.35 -17.96 14.98
N GLN A 113 -10.52 -17.32 14.84
CA GLN A 113 -11.68 -17.90 14.16
C GLN A 113 -11.60 -17.83 12.62
N GLU A 114 -10.78 -16.94 12.05
CA GLU A 114 -10.64 -16.79 10.59
C GLU A 114 -9.89 -17.97 9.92
N GLN A 115 -9.26 -18.86 10.69
CA GLN A 115 -8.61 -20.07 10.16
C GLN A 115 -9.57 -21.24 9.91
N ALA A 116 -10.77 -21.25 10.52
CA ALA A 116 -11.64 -22.44 10.47
C ALA A 116 -12.39 -22.63 9.14
N ASP A 117 -12.49 -21.60 8.30
CA ASP A 117 -13.30 -21.63 7.06
C ASP A 117 -12.50 -21.92 5.78
N GLY A 118 -11.20 -22.20 5.88
CA GLY A 118 -10.33 -22.52 4.74
C GLY A 118 -10.20 -24.02 4.41
N ILE A 119 -10.88 -24.90 5.15
CA ILE A 119 -10.80 -26.36 4.98
C ILE A 119 -12.22 -26.95 4.99
N ASN A 120 -12.88 -26.94 3.84
CA ASN A 120 -14.00 -27.84 3.52
C ASN A 120 -13.90 -28.28 2.06
#